data_AF-A0A3D0EUU6-F1
#
_entry.id   AF-A0A3D0EUU6-F1
#
_cell.length_a   1.000
_cell.length_b   1.000
_cell.length_c   1.000
_cell.angle_alpha   90.00
_cell.angle_beta   90.00
_cell.angle_gamma   90.00
#
_symmetry.space_group_name_H-M   'P 1'
#
loop_
_entity.id
_entity.type
_entity.pdbx_description
1 polymer ?
#
loop_
_entity_poly.entity_id
_entity_poly.type
_entity_poly.pdbx_seq_one_letter_code
_entity_poly.pdbx_strand_id
1 'polypeptide(L)'
;MLNLDQLVSEDLTNLNRGIEKESLRVNPTGQLSQQPHPDQLGSALTHPNITTDFSEAQLELITDTHNEVGNCLKQLRQVHQFVSRNISSELLWCSSMPCMLPEDSRIPIAQFGDSNIARAKTVYRRGLALRYGAKMQTISGIHYNFSISNETWARIYGRSHDRNELIAIKNQHYFSLIRNFRKHAWLLLYLFGASPAVCDCFVNGRVHHLNKMANGTHFLPYATSLRMGPLGYQSDVQSSISVSYNNLTSYAQSLYDALTQPYPPYAAIGLTDGKNPIQLSNALLQIENEFYGTIRPKQPVQY
;
A
#
# COMPACT_ATOMS: atom_id res chain seq x y z
N MET A 1 2.35 2.65 32.91
CA MET A 1 1.82 1.41 32.28
C MET A 1 0.81 1.84 31.24
N LEU A 2 0.68 1.09 30.14
CA LEU A 2 -0.36 1.36 29.15
C LEU A 2 -1.69 0.92 29.80
N ASN A 3 -2.54 1.87 30.22
CA ASN A 3 -3.77 1.60 30.98
C ASN A 3 -4.90 1.03 30.08
N LEU A 4 -4.57 0.11 29.18
CA LEU A 4 -5.54 -0.53 28.28
C LEU A 4 -6.45 -1.54 29.00
N ASP A 5 -6.08 -1.95 30.21
CA ASP A 5 -6.94 -2.65 31.17
C ASP A 5 -8.18 -1.82 31.58
N GLN A 6 -8.15 -0.50 31.35
CA GLN A 6 -9.29 0.39 31.58
C GLN A 6 -10.26 0.48 30.40
N LEU A 7 -10.02 -0.24 29.29
CA LEU A 7 -10.97 -0.34 28.19
C LEU A 7 -12.23 -1.07 28.65
N VAL A 8 -13.40 -0.50 28.34
CA VAL A 8 -14.69 -1.14 28.55
C VAL A 8 -15.27 -1.59 27.20
N SER A 9 -16.30 -2.44 27.23
CA SER A 9 -16.91 -3.00 26.00
C SER A 9 -17.33 -1.92 24.99
N GLU A 10 -17.81 -0.77 25.47
CA GLU A 10 -18.21 0.36 24.63
C GLU A 10 -17.03 0.96 23.83
N ASP A 11 -15.82 1.02 24.40
CA ASP A 11 -14.65 1.51 23.68
C ASP A 11 -14.27 0.57 22.53
N LEU A 12 -14.45 -0.74 22.73
CA LEU A 12 -14.15 -1.76 21.73
C LEU A 12 -15.16 -1.73 20.56
N THR A 13 -16.41 -1.38 20.84
CA THR A 13 -17.42 -1.18 19.78
C THR A 13 -17.22 0.13 19.03
N ASN A 14 -16.61 1.14 19.66
CA ASN A 14 -16.39 2.47 19.08
C ASN A 14 -15.05 2.63 18.35
N LEU A 15 -14.29 1.55 18.14
CA LEU A 15 -13.06 1.59 17.34
C LEU A 15 -13.37 2.13 15.93
N ASN A 16 -12.41 2.81 15.32
CA ASN A 16 -12.50 3.35 13.95
C ASN A 16 -11.78 2.44 12.97
N ARG A 17 -12.32 2.30 11.75
CA ARG A 17 -11.68 1.54 10.67
C ARG A 17 -11.97 2.10 9.28
N GLY A 18 -11.06 1.85 8.35
CA GLY A 18 -11.23 2.11 6.93
C GLY A 18 -10.50 1.06 6.10
N ILE A 19 -10.88 0.89 4.84
CA ILE A 19 -10.31 -0.11 3.93
C ILE A 19 -9.82 0.59 2.66
N GLU A 20 -8.60 0.26 2.24
CA GLU A 20 -8.08 0.51 0.88
C GLU A 20 -8.02 -0.86 0.18
N LYS A 21 -8.56 -0.98 -1.04
CA LYS A 21 -8.58 -2.23 -1.82
C LYS A 21 -8.15 -1.97 -3.26
N GLU A 22 -7.06 -2.60 -3.66
CA GLU A 22 -6.49 -2.45 -4.99
C GLU A 22 -6.96 -3.55 -5.95
N SER A 23 -7.11 -3.23 -7.24
CA SER A 23 -7.37 -4.20 -8.30
C SER A 23 -6.94 -3.67 -9.66
N LEU A 24 -6.37 -4.56 -10.49
CA LEU A 24 -6.09 -4.24 -11.88
C LEU A 24 -7.37 -4.30 -12.72
N ARG A 25 -7.55 -3.32 -13.60
CA ARG A 25 -8.47 -3.39 -14.73
C ARG A 25 -7.86 -4.29 -15.80
N VAL A 26 -8.61 -5.29 -16.22
CA VAL A 26 -8.21 -6.25 -17.25
C VAL A 26 -9.31 -6.36 -18.29
N ASN A 27 -8.95 -6.72 -19.52
CA ASN A 27 -9.96 -7.07 -20.52
C ASN A 27 -10.60 -8.45 -20.22
N PRO A 28 -11.64 -8.87 -20.96
CA PRO A 28 -12.27 -10.18 -20.76
C PRO A 28 -11.35 -11.40 -20.94
N THR A 29 -10.19 -11.24 -21.58
CA THR A 29 -9.19 -12.31 -21.73
C THR A 29 -8.14 -12.30 -20.61
N GLY A 30 -8.27 -11.39 -19.62
CA GLY A 30 -7.40 -11.26 -18.46
C GLY A 30 -6.13 -10.44 -18.69
N GLN A 31 -5.94 -9.85 -19.88
CA GLN A 31 -4.79 -8.99 -20.17
C GLN A 31 -4.96 -7.62 -19.51
N LEU A 32 -3.85 -7.06 -19.01
CA LEU A 32 -3.83 -5.74 -18.39
C LEU A 32 -4.38 -4.66 -19.32
N SER A 33 -5.33 -3.87 -18.81
CA SER A 33 -5.86 -2.74 -19.57
C SER A 33 -4.77 -1.73 -19.93
N GLN A 34 -4.87 -1.22 -21.16
CA GLN A 34 -4.06 -0.10 -21.67
C GLN A 34 -4.87 1.19 -21.76
N GLN A 35 -6.15 1.16 -21.37
CA GLN A 35 -7.03 2.32 -21.41
C GLN A 35 -6.72 3.27 -20.26
N PRO A 36 -6.91 4.59 -20.44
CA PRO A 36 -6.79 5.56 -19.36
C PRO A 36 -7.80 5.28 -18.23
N HIS A 37 -7.60 5.94 -17.09
CA HIS A 37 -8.58 5.97 -16.02
C HIS A 37 -9.94 6.45 -16.57
N PRO A 38 -11.06 5.72 -16.35
CA PRO A 38 -12.34 6.10 -16.95
C PRO A 38 -12.85 7.43 -16.42
N ASP A 39 -13.25 8.33 -17.32
CA ASP A 39 -13.75 9.68 -16.99
C ASP A 39 -14.95 9.63 -16.02
N GLN A 40 -15.78 8.59 -16.09
CA GLN A 40 -16.94 8.39 -15.22
C GLN A 40 -16.54 8.19 -13.74
N LEU A 41 -15.29 7.83 -13.46
CA LEU A 41 -14.76 7.71 -12.09
C LEU A 41 -14.19 9.03 -11.56
N GLY A 42 -14.16 10.08 -12.38
CA GLY A 42 -13.65 11.39 -12.03
C GLY A 42 -12.13 11.46 -12.05
N SER A 43 -11.57 12.37 -11.25
CA SER A 43 -10.12 12.56 -11.18
C SER A 43 -9.49 11.65 -10.15
N ALA A 44 -8.62 10.74 -10.57
CA ALA A 44 -7.83 9.90 -9.66
C ALA A 44 -7.00 10.72 -8.66
N LEU A 45 -6.65 11.98 -8.97
CA LEU A 45 -5.90 12.84 -8.05
C LEU A 45 -6.71 13.26 -6.82
N THR A 46 -8.01 13.51 -6.99
CA THR A 46 -8.84 14.23 -6.00
C THR A 46 -10.12 13.51 -5.59
N HIS A 47 -10.50 12.43 -6.27
CA HIS A 47 -11.71 11.70 -5.94
C HIS A 47 -11.54 10.97 -4.58
N PRO A 48 -12.51 11.11 -3.65
CA PRO A 48 -12.31 10.71 -2.25
C PRO A 48 -12.26 9.19 -2.03
N ASN A 49 -12.96 8.42 -2.88
CA ASN A 49 -13.11 6.97 -2.67
C ASN A 49 -12.54 6.09 -3.79
N ILE A 50 -12.01 6.69 -4.86
CA ILE A 50 -11.55 5.97 -6.06
C ILE A 50 -10.33 6.70 -6.58
N THR A 51 -9.21 6.01 -6.70
CA THR A 51 -7.97 6.56 -7.26
C THR A 51 -7.22 5.45 -8.01
N THR A 52 -5.99 5.72 -8.41
CA THR A 52 -5.06 4.74 -8.98
C THR A 52 -3.82 4.64 -8.10
N ASP A 53 -3.37 3.41 -7.86
CA ASP A 53 -2.07 3.18 -7.23
C ASP A 53 -0.95 3.28 -8.28
N PHE A 54 -0.05 2.31 -8.44
CA PHE A 54 1.11 2.45 -9.32
C PHE A 54 0.75 2.61 -10.81
N SER A 55 -0.10 1.72 -11.32
CA SER A 55 -0.48 1.70 -12.73
C SER A 55 -1.78 2.45 -12.99
N GLU A 56 -1.92 3.03 -14.18
CA GLU A 56 -3.18 3.63 -14.66
C GLU A 56 -4.34 2.62 -14.68
N ALA A 57 -4.00 1.34 -14.83
CA ALA A 57 -4.96 0.24 -14.77
C ALA A 57 -5.20 -0.26 -13.33
N GLN A 58 -4.46 0.18 -12.31
CA GLN A 58 -4.56 -0.33 -10.95
C GLN A 58 -5.43 0.59 -10.10
N LEU A 59 -6.73 0.31 -10.08
CA LEU A 59 -7.67 1.05 -9.25
C LEU A 59 -7.44 0.77 -7.77
N GLU A 60 -7.55 1.79 -6.94
CA GLU A 60 -7.56 1.72 -5.50
C GLU A 60 -8.90 2.29 -4.98
N LEU A 61 -9.66 1.46 -4.26
CA LEU A 61 -10.94 1.84 -3.68
C LEU A 61 -10.75 2.13 -2.19
N ILE A 62 -11.18 3.31 -1.74
CA ILE A 62 -10.92 3.81 -0.39
C ILE A 62 -12.25 4.10 0.30
N THR A 63 -12.49 3.49 1.46
CA THR A 63 -13.66 3.82 2.28
C THR A 63 -13.37 5.04 3.17
N ASP A 64 -14.43 5.70 3.61
CA ASP A 64 -14.34 6.63 4.74
C ASP A 64 -14.02 5.86 6.03
N THR A 65 -13.85 6.60 7.12
CA THR A 65 -13.70 6.00 8.45
C THR A 65 -15.07 5.67 9.04
N HIS A 66 -15.24 4.43 9.51
CA HIS A 66 -16.47 3.94 10.12
C HIS A 66 -16.21 3.34 11.50
N ASN A 67 -17.19 3.43 12.40
CA ASN A 67 -17.18 2.76 13.70
C ASN A 67 -17.76 1.33 13.66
N GLU A 68 -18.50 1.00 12.61
CA GLU A 68 -19.09 -0.34 12.41
C GLU A 68 -18.51 -1.05 11.18
N VAL A 69 -18.21 -2.34 11.34
CA VAL A 69 -17.74 -3.19 10.24
C VAL A 69 -18.75 -3.27 9.10
N GLY A 70 -20.04 -3.38 9.44
CA GLY A 70 -21.12 -3.47 8.45
C GLY A 70 -21.18 -2.25 7.53
N ASN A 71 -21.05 -1.04 8.08
CA ASN A 71 -21.10 0.21 7.31
C ASN A 71 -19.87 0.37 6.42
N CYS A 72 -18.67 0.04 6.92
CA CYS A 72 -17.44 0.05 6.12
C CYS A 72 -17.55 -0.90 4.90
N LEU A 73 -17.99 -2.15 5.11
CA LEU A 73 -18.16 -3.12 4.03
C LEU A 73 -19.29 -2.73 3.07
N LYS A 74 -20.36 -2.10 3.57
CA LYS A 74 -21.46 -1.57 2.74
C LYS A 74 -20.94 -0.48 1.79
N GLN A 75 -20.16 0.49 2.30
CA GLN A 75 -19.56 1.52 1.46
C GLN A 75 -18.60 0.92 0.43
N LEU A 76 -17.69 0.03 0.85
CA LEU A 76 -16.77 -0.63 -0.08
C LEU A 76 -17.52 -1.33 -1.22
N ARG A 77 -18.62 -2.02 -0.89
CA ARG A 77 -19.47 -2.66 -1.89
C ARG A 77 -20.12 -1.64 -2.83
N GLN A 78 -20.62 -0.52 -2.33
CA GLN A 78 -21.23 0.53 -3.15
C GLN A 78 -20.22 1.14 -4.14
N VAL A 79 -19.02 1.47 -3.66
CA VAL A 79 -17.92 1.97 -4.50
C VAL A 79 -17.53 0.94 -5.56
N HIS A 80 -17.37 -0.33 -5.16
CA HIS A 80 -17.04 -1.41 -6.09
C HIS A 80 -18.12 -1.60 -7.17
N GLN A 81 -19.41 -1.54 -6.79
CA GLN A 81 -20.52 -1.65 -7.73
C GLN A 81 -20.60 -0.43 -8.67
N PHE A 82 -20.28 0.76 -8.20
CA PHE A 82 -20.17 1.94 -9.05
C PHE A 82 -19.05 1.78 -10.08
N VAL A 83 -17.85 1.39 -9.65
CA VAL A 83 -16.71 1.13 -10.55
C VAL A 83 -17.07 0.06 -11.57
N SER A 84 -17.62 -1.07 -11.13
CA SER A 84 -17.93 -2.22 -12.02
C SER A 84 -18.93 -1.86 -13.13
N ARG A 85 -19.78 -0.84 -12.95
CA ARG A 85 -20.73 -0.36 -13.97
C ARG A 85 -20.12 0.69 -14.91
N ASN A 86 -18.98 1.27 -14.55
CA ASN A 86 -18.37 2.41 -15.23
C ASN A 86 -16.99 2.09 -15.85
N ILE A 87 -16.54 0.84 -15.81
CA ILE A 87 -15.30 0.37 -16.47
C ILE A 87 -15.57 -0.31 -17.83
N SER A 88 -16.73 -0.03 -18.45
CA SER A 88 -17.12 -0.59 -19.75
C SER A 88 -17.13 -2.13 -19.75
N SER A 89 -16.44 -2.77 -20.70
CA SER A 89 -16.29 -4.22 -20.82
C SER A 89 -15.11 -4.81 -20.03
N GLU A 90 -14.38 -3.97 -19.29
CA GLU A 90 -13.27 -4.43 -18.45
C GLU A 90 -13.77 -5.12 -17.18
N LEU A 91 -12.88 -5.89 -16.58
CA LEU A 91 -13.09 -6.60 -15.33
C LEU A 91 -12.07 -6.15 -14.29
N LEU A 92 -12.39 -6.32 -13.01
CA LEU A 92 -11.42 -6.15 -11.93
C LEU A 92 -10.76 -7.49 -11.62
N TRP A 93 -9.44 -7.54 -11.69
CA TRP A 93 -8.64 -8.67 -11.26
C TRP A 93 -8.86 -8.93 -9.77
N CYS A 94 -9.22 -10.17 -9.43
CA CYS A 94 -9.70 -10.54 -8.10
C CYS A 94 -8.64 -11.18 -7.19
N SER A 95 -7.38 -11.24 -7.62
CA SER A 95 -6.28 -11.83 -6.86
C SER A 95 -5.16 -10.81 -6.63
N SER A 96 -4.35 -11.03 -5.58
CA SER A 96 -3.18 -10.19 -5.31
C SER A 96 -2.11 -10.28 -6.39
N MET A 97 -1.78 -11.50 -6.83
CA MET A 97 -0.73 -11.71 -7.82
C MET A 97 -1.33 -11.53 -9.23
N PRO A 98 -0.73 -10.66 -10.05
CA PRO A 98 -1.22 -10.41 -11.40
C PRO A 98 -0.82 -11.55 -12.35
N CYS A 99 -1.50 -11.63 -13.50
CA CYS A 99 -1.16 -12.52 -14.59
C CYS A 99 -1.36 -11.80 -15.93
N MET A 100 -0.88 -12.41 -17.02
CA MET A 100 -0.99 -11.87 -18.38
C MET A 100 -0.46 -10.42 -18.50
N LEU A 101 0.57 -10.09 -17.72
CA LEU A 101 1.20 -8.78 -17.77
C LEU A 101 2.08 -8.67 -19.03
N PRO A 102 2.12 -7.49 -19.67
CA PRO A 102 3.08 -7.23 -20.72
C PRO A 102 4.50 -7.06 -20.13
N GLU A 103 5.46 -6.73 -20.99
CA GLU A 103 6.78 -6.27 -20.56
C GLU A 103 6.66 -5.00 -19.71
N ASP A 104 7.61 -4.79 -18.79
CA ASP A 104 7.58 -3.68 -17.81
C ASP A 104 7.39 -2.31 -18.48
N SER A 105 8.03 -2.07 -19.62
CA SER A 105 7.92 -0.82 -20.39
C SER A 105 6.53 -0.54 -20.96
N ARG A 106 5.64 -1.54 -20.99
CA ARG A 106 4.26 -1.46 -21.48
C ARG A 106 3.23 -1.47 -20.36
N ILE A 107 3.64 -1.45 -19.10
CA ILE A 107 2.71 -1.26 -17.98
C ILE A 107 2.43 0.24 -17.85
N PRO A 108 1.18 0.72 -18.03
CA PRO A 108 0.90 2.14 -18.03
C PRO A 108 1.05 2.69 -16.60
N ILE A 109 1.92 3.68 -16.41
CA ILE A 109 2.09 4.38 -15.13
C ILE A 109 0.89 5.29 -14.88
N ALA A 110 0.42 5.37 -13.64
CA ALA A 110 -0.72 6.22 -13.29
C ALA A 110 -0.49 7.70 -13.63
N GLN A 111 -1.48 8.31 -14.26
CA GLN A 111 -1.52 9.72 -14.65
C GLN A 111 -2.49 10.49 -13.75
N PHE A 112 -2.06 11.66 -13.28
CA PHE A 112 -2.84 12.48 -12.35
C PHE A 112 -3.13 13.90 -12.88
N GLY A 113 -2.74 14.21 -14.12
CA GLY A 113 -2.80 15.54 -14.73
C GLY A 113 -1.51 16.36 -14.61
N ASP A 114 -1.59 17.66 -14.91
CA ASP A 114 -0.42 18.52 -15.14
C ASP A 114 -0.03 19.43 -13.96
N SER A 115 -0.80 19.44 -12.87
CA SER A 115 -0.44 20.19 -11.66
C SER A 115 0.88 19.67 -11.07
N ASN A 116 1.60 20.51 -10.31
CA ASN A 116 2.88 20.09 -9.71
C ASN A 116 2.75 18.82 -8.86
N ILE A 117 1.67 18.71 -8.07
CA ILE A 117 1.43 17.53 -7.24
C ILE A 117 1.06 16.29 -8.06
N ALA A 118 0.29 16.47 -9.14
CA ALA A 118 -0.04 15.40 -10.08
C ALA A 118 1.22 14.84 -10.76
N ARG A 119 2.03 15.74 -11.32
CA ARG A 119 3.31 15.40 -11.95
C ARG A 119 4.25 14.72 -10.97
N ALA A 120 4.36 15.21 -9.73
CA ALA A 120 5.18 14.58 -8.70
C ALA A 120 4.73 13.14 -8.39
N LYS A 121 3.40 12.88 -8.28
CA LYS A 121 2.85 11.52 -8.07
C LYS A 121 3.16 10.58 -9.23
N THR A 122 3.11 11.05 -10.48
CA THR A 122 3.49 10.26 -11.66
C THR A 122 5.00 10.03 -11.72
N VAL A 123 5.83 11.05 -11.44
CA VAL A 123 7.30 10.93 -11.42
C VAL A 123 7.77 9.96 -10.35
N TYR A 124 7.15 9.99 -9.16
CA TYR A 124 7.40 9.01 -8.11
C TYR A 124 7.26 7.57 -8.61
N ARG A 125 6.17 7.27 -9.32
CA ARG A 125 5.89 5.94 -9.88
C ARG A 125 6.83 5.57 -11.02
N ARG A 126 7.25 6.52 -11.85
CA ARG A 126 8.34 6.28 -12.83
C ARG A 126 9.62 5.86 -12.12
N GLY A 127 9.96 6.51 -11.00
CA GLY A 127 11.08 6.13 -10.17
C GLY A 127 10.94 4.71 -9.62
N LEU A 128 9.76 4.33 -9.13
CA LEU A 128 9.49 2.95 -8.67
C LEU A 128 9.68 1.92 -9.79
N ALA A 129 9.23 2.22 -11.00
CA ALA A 129 9.39 1.34 -12.15
C ALA A 129 10.87 1.13 -12.50
N LEU A 130 11.68 2.19 -12.45
CA LEU A 130 13.13 2.12 -12.72
C LEU A 130 13.91 1.40 -11.61
N ARG A 131 13.48 1.56 -10.35
CA ARG A 131 14.18 1.00 -9.18
C ARG A 131 13.84 -0.47 -8.91
N TYR A 132 12.59 -0.86 -9.15
CA TYR A 132 12.06 -2.16 -8.71
C TYR A 132 11.38 -2.98 -9.82
N GLY A 133 11.21 -2.40 -11.01
CA GLY A 133 10.42 -3.00 -12.09
C GLY A 133 8.93 -2.75 -11.93
N ALA A 134 8.25 -2.51 -13.04
CA ALA A 134 6.82 -2.19 -13.08
C ALA A 134 5.94 -3.40 -12.72
N LYS A 135 6.36 -4.62 -13.05
CA LYS A 135 5.59 -5.84 -12.70
C LYS A 135 5.41 -6.01 -11.20
N MET A 136 6.44 -5.74 -10.40
CA MET A 136 6.30 -5.87 -8.94
C MET A 136 5.22 -4.93 -8.40
N GLN A 137 5.13 -3.74 -8.98
CA GLN A 137 4.23 -2.69 -8.51
C GLN A 137 2.75 -2.95 -8.83
N THR A 138 2.44 -3.88 -9.73
CA THR A 138 1.06 -4.25 -10.05
C THR A 138 0.48 -5.33 -9.12
N ILE A 139 1.27 -5.82 -8.15
CA ILE A 139 0.74 -6.66 -7.08
C ILE A 139 -0.27 -5.82 -6.27
N SER A 140 -1.50 -6.32 -6.17
CA SER A 140 -2.57 -5.63 -5.44
C SER A 140 -2.73 -6.15 -4.01
N GLY A 141 -3.10 -5.26 -3.10
CA GLY A 141 -3.36 -5.55 -1.70
C GLY A 141 -4.69 -5.03 -1.15
N ILE A 142 -4.88 -5.31 0.13
CA ILE A 142 -5.89 -4.67 0.98
C ILE A 142 -5.15 -4.04 2.15
N HIS A 143 -5.41 -2.77 2.43
CA HIS A 143 -4.96 -2.13 3.66
C HIS A 143 -6.12 -1.95 4.62
N TYR A 144 -5.93 -2.40 5.85
CA TYR A 144 -6.87 -2.18 6.93
C TYR A 144 -6.35 -1.04 7.81
N ASN A 145 -7.02 0.11 7.73
CA ASN A 145 -6.73 1.27 8.55
C ASN A 145 -7.51 1.17 9.85
N PHE A 146 -6.87 1.48 10.99
CA PHE A 146 -7.42 1.28 12.33
C PHE A 146 -7.04 2.43 13.26
N SER A 147 -7.97 2.89 14.11
CA SER A 147 -7.65 3.75 15.24
C SER A 147 -8.60 3.59 16.43
N ILE A 148 -8.10 3.86 17.64
CA ILE A 148 -8.91 4.04 18.84
C ILE A 148 -9.55 5.44 18.79
N SER A 149 -10.82 5.55 19.14
CA SER A 149 -11.59 6.80 19.07
C SER A 149 -11.04 7.88 20.02
N ASN A 150 -11.25 9.15 19.68
CA ASN A 150 -10.79 10.26 20.51
C ASN A 150 -11.53 10.31 21.85
N GLU A 151 -12.77 9.84 21.88
CA GLU A 151 -13.63 9.71 23.06
C GLU A 151 -13.01 8.72 24.04
N THR A 152 -12.55 7.56 23.57
CA THR A 152 -11.85 6.57 24.40
C THR A 152 -10.54 7.15 24.96
N TRP A 153 -9.75 7.86 24.14
CA TRP A 153 -8.53 8.52 24.64
C TRP A 153 -8.83 9.57 25.71
N ALA A 154 -9.85 10.40 25.50
CA ALA A 154 -10.26 11.44 26.44
C ALA A 154 -10.80 10.85 27.75
N ARG A 155 -11.54 9.74 27.69
CA ARG A 155 -12.07 9.04 28.87
C ARG A 155 -10.95 8.48 29.76
N ILE A 156 -9.96 7.84 29.15
CA ILE A 156 -8.87 7.17 29.88
C ILE A 156 -7.82 8.18 30.37
N TYR A 157 -7.46 9.16 29.53
CA TYR A 157 -6.32 10.04 29.80
C TYR A 157 -6.65 11.54 29.88
N GLY A 158 -7.81 11.98 29.39
CA GLY A 158 -8.09 13.40 29.10
C GLY A 158 -8.29 14.31 30.32
N ARG A 159 -8.52 13.77 31.52
CA ARG A 159 -8.71 14.60 32.74
C ARG A 159 -7.41 15.09 33.36
N SER A 160 -6.27 14.49 33.00
CA SER A 160 -4.99 14.71 33.67
C SER A 160 -3.87 15.13 32.74
N HIS A 161 -4.17 15.35 31.46
CA HIS A 161 -3.15 15.62 30.44
C HIS A 161 -3.58 16.74 29.50
N ASP A 162 -2.62 17.56 29.11
CA ASP A 162 -2.82 18.53 28.05
C ASP A 162 -2.84 17.86 26.66
N ARG A 163 -3.04 18.66 25.61
CA ARG A 163 -3.10 18.17 24.22
C ARG A 163 -1.80 17.49 23.78
N ASN A 164 -0.64 18.05 24.12
CA ASN A 164 0.67 17.54 23.69
C ASN A 164 1.00 16.23 24.41
N GLU A 165 0.70 16.17 25.71
CA GLU A 165 0.83 14.96 26.51
C GLU A 165 -0.07 13.84 25.99
N LEU A 166 -1.33 14.15 25.62
CA LEU A 166 -2.23 13.18 24.99
C LEU A 166 -1.68 12.66 23.66
N ILE A 167 -1.09 13.52 22.83
CA ILE A 167 -0.43 13.08 21.58
C ILE A 167 0.75 12.15 21.87
N ALA A 168 1.59 12.49 22.84
CA ALA A 168 2.72 11.66 23.23
C ALA A 168 2.27 10.28 23.75
N ILE A 169 1.22 10.26 24.58
CA ILE A 169 0.59 9.02 25.06
C ILE A 169 0.06 8.19 23.88
N LYS A 170 -0.73 8.78 22.98
CA LYS A 170 -1.26 8.09 21.79
C LYS A 170 -0.15 7.48 20.95
N ASN A 171 0.93 8.23 20.71
CA ASN A 171 2.10 7.73 19.99
C ASN A 171 2.73 6.53 20.71
N GLN A 172 2.96 6.61 22.02
CA GLN A 172 3.53 5.51 22.79
C GLN A 172 2.68 4.24 22.68
N HIS A 173 1.35 4.38 22.77
CA HIS A 173 0.41 3.26 22.60
C HIS A 173 0.46 2.66 21.20
N TYR A 174 0.40 3.47 20.14
CA TYR A 174 0.43 2.95 18.77
C TYR A 174 1.78 2.31 18.42
N PHE A 175 2.90 2.84 18.90
CA PHE A 175 4.19 2.17 18.72
C PHE A 175 4.26 0.83 19.48
N SER A 176 3.65 0.73 20.66
CA SER A 176 3.52 -0.56 21.36
C SER A 176 2.65 -1.55 20.57
N LEU A 177 1.52 -1.08 20.01
CA LEU A 177 0.65 -1.89 19.16
C LEU A 177 1.41 -2.38 17.92
N ILE A 178 2.18 -1.52 17.27
CA ILE A 178 2.98 -1.88 16.10
C ILE A 178 4.01 -2.98 16.44
N ARG A 179 4.71 -2.87 17.56
CA ARG A 179 5.66 -3.92 17.99
C ARG A 179 4.96 -5.27 18.20
N ASN A 180 3.80 -5.27 18.85
CA ASN A 180 2.99 -6.49 19.03
C ASN A 180 2.46 -7.03 17.70
N PHE A 181 1.95 -6.16 16.82
CA PHE A 181 1.49 -6.55 15.49
C PHE A 181 2.62 -7.23 14.71
N ARG A 182 3.82 -6.63 14.66
CA ARG A 182 4.96 -7.20 13.94
C ARG A 182 5.34 -8.59 14.46
N LYS A 183 5.27 -8.82 15.77
CA LYS A 183 5.53 -10.14 16.39
C LYS A 183 4.53 -11.22 15.91
N HIS A 184 3.29 -10.82 15.58
CA HIS A 184 2.19 -11.73 15.28
C HIS A 184 1.68 -11.65 13.82
N ALA A 185 2.27 -10.79 12.99
CA ALA A 185 1.80 -10.53 11.62
C ALA A 185 1.79 -11.79 10.74
N TRP A 186 2.68 -12.75 11.01
CA TRP A 186 2.72 -14.04 10.33
C TRP A 186 1.39 -14.80 10.41
N LEU A 187 0.61 -14.63 11.49
CA LEU A 187 -0.67 -15.30 11.66
C LEU A 187 -1.70 -14.83 10.63
N LEU A 188 -1.70 -13.54 10.31
CA LEU A 188 -2.56 -13.00 9.25
C LEU A 188 -2.16 -13.55 7.88
N LEU A 189 -0.86 -13.68 7.62
CA LEU A 189 -0.36 -14.28 6.38
C LEU A 189 -0.68 -15.76 6.29
N TYR A 190 -0.75 -16.45 7.42
CA TYR A 190 -1.14 -17.86 7.49
C TYR A 190 -2.64 -18.05 7.26
N LEU A 191 -3.48 -17.26 7.94
CA LEU A 191 -4.95 -17.40 7.90
C LEU A 191 -5.59 -16.81 6.64
N PHE A 192 -5.06 -15.68 6.15
CA PHE A 192 -5.66 -14.89 5.07
C PHE A 192 -4.75 -14.77 3.84
N GLY A 193 -3.59 -15.41 3.85
CA GLY A 193 -2.74 -15.51 2.67
C GLY A 193 -3.48 -16.21 1.52
N ALA A 194 -3.73 -15.49 0.44
CA ALA A 194 -4.46 -15.98 -0.72
C ALA A 194 -3.66 -15.83 -2.02
N SER A 195 -2.33 -15.98 -1.96
CA SER A 195 -1.45 -15.92 -3.13
C SER A 195 -0.42 -17.05 -3.15
N PRO A 196 -0.83 -18.33 -3.15
CA PRO A 196 0.09 -19.47 -3.18
C PRO A 196 0.76 -19.69 -4.56
N ALA A 197 0.27 -19.01 -5.60
CA ALA A 197 0.68 -19.20 -6.98
C ALA A 197 0.83 -17.85 -7.72
N VAL A 198 1.62 -17.87 -8.80
CA VAL A 198 1.93 -16.74 -9.69
C VAL A 198 1.96 -17.21 -11.14
N CYS A 199 1.79 -16.27 -12.05
CA CYS A 199 1.83 -16.50 -13.50
C CYS A 199 3.28 -16.51 -14.02
N ASP A 200 3.61 -17.30 -15.04
CA ASP A 200 4.95 -17.35 -15.67
C ASP A 200 5.45 -15.94 -16.07
N CYS A 201 4.56 -15.09 -16.58
CA CYS A 201 4.91 -13.72 -16.99
C CYS A 201 5.50 -12.87 -15.85
N PHE A 202 5.16 -13.21 -14.61
CA PHE A 202 5.56 -12.48 -13.41
C PHE A 202 6.96 -12.87 -12.94
N VAL A 203 7.34 -14.14 -13.13
CA VAL A 203 8.62 -14.69 -12.71
C VAL A 203 9.61 -14.87 -13.86
N ASN A 204 9.21 -14.57 -15.10
CA ASN A 204 10.08 -14.64 -16.27
C ASN A 204 11.37 -13.83 -16.05
N GLY A 205 12.53 -14.48 -16.24
CA GLY A 205 13.85 -13.89 -16.04
C GLY A 205 14.26 -13.71 -14.57
N ARG A 206 13.46 -14.15 -13.60
CA ARG A 206 13.79 -14.09 -12.16
C ARG A 206 14.27 -15.44 -11.65
N VAL A 207 15.23 -15.44 -10.73
CA VAL A 207 15.64 -16.65 -10.01
C VAL A 207 14.59 -16.98 -8.95
N HIS A 208 14.06 -18.21 -8.98
CA HIS A 208 13.08 -18.67 -7.99
C HIS A 208 13.09 -20.19 -7.82
N HIS A 209 12.46 -20.66 -6.73
CA HIS A 209 12.33 -22.10 -6.41
C HIS A 209 10.88 -22.60 -6.50
N LEU A 210 9.98 -21.86 -7.14
CA LEU A 210 8.60 -22.29 -7.36
C LEU A 210 8.51 -23.52 -8.28
N ASN A 211 7.61 -24.43 -7.94
CA ASN A 211 7.26 -25.57 -8.78
C ASN A 211 6.41 -25.12 -9.96
N LYS A 212 6.61 -25.73 -11.13
CA LYS A 212 5.72 -25.55 -12.28
C LYS A 212 4.42 -26.32 -12.08
N MET A 213 3.32 -25.70 -12.46
CA MET A 213 1.98 -26.27 -12.64
C MET A 213 1.57 -26.12 -14.12
N ALA A 214 0.39 -26.62 -14.48
CA ALA A 214 -0.17 -26.43 -15.82
C ALA A 214 -0.46 -24.95 -16.14
N ASN A 215 -0.57 -24.64 -17.43
CA ASN A 215 -1.05 -23.36 -17.96
C ASN A 215 -0.24 -22.12 -17.52
N GLY A 216 1.09 -22.24 -17.45
CA GLY A 216 1.96 -21.11 -17.12
C GLY A 216 1.77 -20.58 -15.70
N THR A 217 1.54 -21.51 -14.75
CA THR A 217 1.39 -21.21 -13.33
C THR A 217 2.58 -21.80 -12.56
N HIS A 218 3.14 -21.01 -11.65
CA HIS A 218 4.14 -21.42 -10.68
C HIS A 218 3.59 -21.31 -9.26
N PHE A 219 3.95 -22.24 -8.37
CA PHE A 219 3.44 -22.26 -7.00
C PHE A 219 4.40 -22.96 -6.02
N LEU A 220 4.09 -22.88 -4.73
CA LEU A 220 4.67 -23.75 -3.70
C LEU A 220 3.52 -24.44 -2.92
N PRO A 221 3.59 -25.76 -2.66
CA PRO A 221 2.50 -26.50 -2.02
C PRO A 221 2.04 -25.98 -0.66
N TYR A 222 2.94 -25.32 0.08
CA TYR A 222 2.68 -24.80 1.43
C TYR A 222 2.79 -23.28 1.52
N ALA A 223 2.95 -22.57 0.40
CA ALA A 223 2.94 -21.11 0.44
C ALA A 223 1.53 -20.61 0.74
N THR A 224 1.42 -19.61 1.61
CA THR A 224 0.16 -18.91 1.87
C THR A 224 0.10 -17.59 1.09
N SER A 225 1.18 -16.80 1.14
CA SER A 225 1.23 -15.48 0.52
C SER A 225 2.57 -15.20 -0.18
N LEU A 226 2.68 -15.54 -1.47
CA LEU A 226 3.83 -15.17 -2.29
C LEU A 226 3.94 -13.65 -2.46
N ARG A 227 2.84 -12.90 -2.37
CA ARG A 227 2.83 -11.42 -2.29
C ARG A 227 3.74 -10.88 -1.19
N MET A 228 3.85 -11.60 -0.07
CA MET A 228 4.65 -11.18 1.09
C MET A 228 6.00 -11.91 1.17
N GLY A 229 6.36 -12.71 0.16
CA GLY A 229 7.65 -13.39 0.07
C GLY A 229 8.64 -12.66 -0.84
N PRO A 230 9.81 -13.28 -1.13
CA PRO A 230 10.89 -12.66 -1.91
C PRO A 230 10.53 -12.29 -3.36
N LEU A 231 9.51 -12.93 -3.93
CA LEU A 231 9.01 -12.60 -5.27
C LEU A 231 7.95 -11.50 -5.26
N GLY A 232 7.45 -11.16 -4.08
CA GLY A 232 6.31 -10.28 -3.88
C GLY A 232 6.71 -8.81 -3.80
N TYR A 233 5.97 -8.09 -2.96
CA TYR A 233 6.11 -6.65 -2.79
C TYR A 233 7.17 -6.33 -1.72
N GLN A 234 8.43 -6.64 -2.03
CA GLN A 234 9.60 -6.43 -1.16
C GLN A 234 10.79 -5.90 -1.96
N SER A 235 11.70 -5.21 -1.28
CA SER A 235 12.94 -4.72 -1.87
C SER A 235 14.11 -5.10 -0.97
N ASP A 236 15.05 -5.89 -1.52
CA ASP A 236 16.27 -6.29 -0.81
C ASP A 236 17.10 -5.07 -0.39
N VAL A 237 17.09 -4.01 -1.19
CA VAL A 237 17.78 -2.75 -0.91
C VAL A 237 17.23 -2.10 0.37
N GLN A 238 15.91 -2.19 0.60
CA GLN A 238 15.27 -1.65 1.80
C GLN A 238 15.49 -2.52 3.05
N SER A 239 15.94 -3.78 2.91
CA SER A 239 16.29 -4.63 4.06
C SER A 239 17.44 -4.08 4.91
N SER A 240 18.26 -3.19 4.31
CA SER A 240 19.31 -2.44 5.01
C SER A 240 18.78 -1.40 6.01
N ILE A 241 17.51 -0.98 5.87
CA ILE A 241 16.91 0.02 6.74
C ILE A 241 16.50 -0.63 8.07
N SER A 242 17.31 -0.40 9.10
CA SER A 242 17.04 -0.88 10.46
C SER A 242 16.03 0.03 11.18
N VAL A 243 14.75 -0.07 10.80
CA VAL A 243 13.68 0.78 11.36
C VAL A 243 13.36 0.43 12.82
N SER A 244 13.51 1.42 13.70
CA SER A 244 13.03 1.35 15.08
C SER A 244 11.52 1.62 15.17
N TYR A 245 10.82 0.79 15.94
CA TYR A 245 9.41 1.00 16.28
C TYR A 245 9.21 1.18 17.80
N ASN A 246 10.23 1.69 18.48
CA ASN A 246 10.17 1.94 19.91
C ASN A 246 9.36 3.21 20.23
N ASN A 247 9.57 4.27 19.45
CA ASN A 247 8.86 5.55 19.54
C ASN A 247 8.99 6.33 18.22
N LEU A 248 8.21 7.41 18.10
CA LEU A 248 8.15 8.25 16.91
C LEU A 248 9.50 8.84 16.51
N THR A 249 10.27 9.36 17.48
CA THR A 249 11.58 9.98 17.21
C THR A 249 12.55 8.99 16.59
N SER A 250 12.70 7.81 17.20
CA SER A 250 13.59 6.77 16.68
C SER A 250 13.12 6.23 15.32
N TYR A 251 11.80 6.13 15.10
CA TYR A 251 11.24 5.72 13.81
C TYR A 251 11.57 6.73 12.71
N ALA A 252 11.34 8.03 12.96
CA ALA A 252 11.66 9.09 12.02
C ALA A 252 13.17 9.16 11.73
N GLN A 253 14.00 9.03 12.77
CA GLN A 253 15.46 9.02 12.61
C GLN A 253 15.93 7.84 11.77
N SER A 254 15.34 6.65 11.94
CA SER A 254 15.69 5.48 11.11
C SER A 254 15.37 5.65 9.62
N LEU A 255 14.40 6.49 9.27
CA LEU A 255 14.05 6.77 7.87
C LEU A 255 14.80 7.96 7.30
N TYR A 256 15.32 8.86 8.15
CA TYR A 256 15.95 10.11 7.73
C TYR A 256 17.09 9.88 6.73
N ASP A 257 18.03 8.97 7.05
CA ASP A 257 19.17 8.71 6.16
C ASP A 257 18.71 8.07 4.84
N ALA A 258 17.71 7.19 4.89
CA ALA A 258 17.14 6.56 3.69
C ALA A 258 16.46 7.58 2.76
N LEU A 259 15.96 8.70 3.30
CA LEU A 259 15.29 9.76 2.54
C LEU A 259 16.25 10.85 2.05
N THR A 260 17.41 11.00 2.71
CA THR A 260 18.30 12.16 2.49
C THR A 260 19.64 11.78 1.86
N GLN A 261 20.13 10.55 2.07
CA GLN A 261 21.42 10.13 1.57
C GLN A 261 21.30 9.51 0.18
N PRO A 262 22.09 9.96 -0.82
CA PRO A 262 22.12 9.34 -2.14
C PRO A 262 22.46 7.85 -2.07
N TYR A 263 21.69 7.02 -2.76
CA TYR A 263 22.00 5.61 -2.93
C TYR A 263 22.70 5.42 -4.28
N PRO A 264 23.96 4.94 -4.33
CA PRO A 264 24.77 4.99 -5.55
C PRO A 264 24.11 4.35 -6.79
N PRO A 265 23.46 3.18 -6.71
CA PRO A 265 22.74 2.62 -7.86
C PRO A 265 21.61 3.52 -8.39
N TYR A 266 20.87 4.21 -7.52
CA TYR A 266 19.78 5.10 -7.95
C TYR A 266 20.29 6.47 -8.40
N ALA A 267 21.42 6.93 -7.84
CA ALA A 267 22.12 8.13 -8.34
C ALA A 267 22.65 7.93 -9.76
N ALA A 268 23.14 6.72 -10.09
CA ALA A 268 23.61 6.39 -11.43
C ALA A 268 22.51 6.40 -12.50
N ILE A 269 21.24 6.20 -12.12
CA ILE A 269 20.08 6.34 -13.04
C ILE A 269 19.87 7.81 -13.45
N GLY A 270 20.22 8.76 -12.57
CA GLY A 270 19.95 10.19 -12.76
C GLY A 270 18.52 10.60 -12.39
N LEU A 271 18.29 11.89 -12.18
CA LEU A 271 16.97 12.43 -11.80
C LEU A 271 16.08 12.74 -13.01
N THR A 272 16.69 12.94 -14.18
CA THR A 272 16.02 13.35 -15.41
C THR A 272 16.53 12.55 -16.61
N ASP A 273 15.64 12.24 -17.54
CA ASP A 273 15.97 11.82 -18.90
C ASP A 273 15.74 13.02 -19.84
N GLY A 274 16.83 13.68 -20.24
CA GLY A 274 16.78 14.98 -20.89
C GLY A 274 16.08 16.04 -20.02
N LYS A 275 14.91 16.51 -20.46
CA LYS A 275 14.08 17.48 -19.72
C LYS A 275 12.99 16.84 -18.86
N ASN A 276 12.84 15.52 -18.92
CA ASN A 276 11.74 14.82 -18.24
C ASN A 276 12.22 14.26 -16.89
N PRO A 277 11.58 14.64 -15.76
CA PRO A 277 11.87 14.00 -14.49
C PRO A 277 11.46 12.53 -14.49
N ILE A 278 12.37 11.67 -14.01
CA ILE A 278 12.19 10.21 -13.98
C ILE A 278 12.19 9.63 -12.55
N GLN A 279 12.69 10.36 -11.56
CA GLN A 279 12.55 10.05 -10.13
C GLN A 279 12.56 11.35 -9.30
N LEU A 280 11.97 11.32 -8.10
CA LEU A 280 11.89 12.51 -7.23
C LEU A 280 13.20 12.79 -6.48
N SER A 281 13.94 11.74 -6.12
CA SER A 281 15.22 11.83 -5.44
C SER A 281 16.15 10.74 -5.96
N ASN A 282 17.43 10.81 -5.60
CA ASN A 282 18.40 9.73 -5.80
C ASN A 282 18.74 9.02 -4.48
N ALA A 283 18.00 9.31 -3.41
CA ALA A 283 18.14 8.63 -2.13
C ALA A 283 17.52 7.22 -2.17
N LEU A 284 17.80 6.43 -1.14
CA LEU A 284 17.29 5.06 -1.01
C LEU A 284 15.76 5.01 -1.16
N LEU A 285 15.06 5.98 -0.55
CA LEU A 285 13.61 6.20 -0.68
C LEU A 285 13.37 7.57 -1.33
N GLN A 286 12.44 7.66 -2.27
CA GLN A 286 12.03 8.95 -2.84
C GLN A 286 11.21 9.79 -1.86
N ILE A 287 10.32 9.13 -1.13
CA ILE A 287 9.42 9.68 -0.12
C ILE A 287 9.16 8.59 0.93
N GLU A 288 8.61 8.97 2.09
CA GLU A 288 8.31 8.04 3.19
C GLU A 288 7.40 6.88 2.74
N ASN A 289 6.54 7.14 1.75
CA ASN A 289 5.60 6.14 1.24
C ASN A 289 6.27 4.97 0.52
N GLU A 290 7.52 5.11 0.06
CA GLU A 290 8.28 4.06 -0.62
C GLU A 290 8.75 2.96 0.33
N PHE A 291 8.75 3.22 1.64
CA PHE A 291 9.17 2.23 2.63
C PHE A 291 8.15 1.09 2.76
N TYR A 292 8.52 -0.10 2.31
CA TYR A 292 7.70 -1.31 2.35
C TYR A 292 7.73 -1.94 3.74
N GLY A 293 6.57 -1.93 4.40
CA GLY A 293 6.40 -2.51 5.74
C GLY A 293 5.04 -3.19 5.88
N THR A 294 4.96 -4.15 6.80
CA THR A 294 3.71 -4.87 7.10
C THR A 294 2.68 -4.02 7.85
N ILE A 295 3.12 -2.89 8.42
CA ILE A 295 2.32 -1.92 9.17
C ILE A 295 3.05 -0.57 9.18
N ARG A 296 2.30 0.54 9.17
CA ARG A 296 2.84 1.90 9.19
C ARG A 296 2.05 2.78 10.17
N PRO A 297 2.72 3.61 10.99
CA PRO A 297 2.03 4.70 11.69
C PRO A 297 1.57 5.75 10.66
N LYS A 298 0.30 6.15 10.71
CA LYS A 298 -0.26 7.19 9.82
C LYS A 298 -0.79 8.37 10.66
N GLN A 299 -0.71 9.56 10.08
CA GLN A 299 -1.39 10.76 10.53
C GLN A 299 -2.13 11.35 9.33
N PRO A 300 -3.45 11.62 9.40
CA PRO A 300 -4.16 12.30 8.33
C PRO A 300 -3.56 13.69 8.08
N VAL A 301 -3.43 14.08 6.82
CA VAL A 301 -3.05 15.45 6.46
C VAL A 301 -4.21 16.36 6.87
N GLN A 302 -3.96 17.29 7.78
CA GLN A 302 -4.91 18.34 8.14
C GLN A 302 -4.71 19.50 7.16
N TYR A 303 -5.74 19.81 6.37
CA TYR A 303 -5.80 21.01 5.53
C TYR A 303 -6.47 22.15 6.29
#